data_AF-A0A6P4I4Q0-F1
#
_entry.id   AF-A0A6P4I4Q0-F1
#
_cell.length_a   1.000
_cell.length_b   1.000
_cell.length_c   1.000
_cell.angle_alpha   90.00
_cell.angle_beta   90.00
_cell.angle_gamma   90.00
#
_symmetry.space_group_name_H-M   'P 1'
#
loop_
_entity.id
_entity.type
_entity.pdbx_description
1 polymer ?
#
loop_
_entity_poly.entity_id
_entity_poly.type
_entity_poly.pdbx_seq_one_letter_code
_entity_poly.pdbx_strand_id
1 'polypeptide(L)'
;MKNSSNFLDLLNQPDLLKCPSGSAVINFLVKPISIEMATADQLIIGARRQRMMELFEKDRAWEAAELSRFGLSCIKAPDCYPCCTRYECSKAKL
;
A
#
# COMPACT_ATOMS: atom_id res chain seq x y z
N MET A 1 -12.08 -38.14 13.75
CA MET A 1 -10.92 -37.57 13.04
C MET A 1 -11.18 -36.08 12.90
N LYS A 2 -10.43 -35.21 13.60
CA LYS A 2 -10.61 -33.76 13.49
C LYS A 2 -9.96 -33.31 12.20
N ASN A 3 -10.77 -32.66 11.36
CA ASN A 3 -10.40 -32.13 10.06
C ASN A 3 -9.12 -31.30 10.16
N SER A 4 -8.19 -31.56 9.24
CA SER A 4 -6.94 -30.83 9.07
C SER A 4 -7.19 -29.33 9.09
N SER A 5 -6.86 -28.67 10.20
CA SER A 5 -6.71 -27.22 10.26
C SER A 5 -5.71 -26.82 9.18
N ASN A 6 -6.17 -26.13 8.15
CA ASN A 6 -5.33 -25.74 7.03
C ASN A 6 -4.24 -24.80 7.57
N PHE A 7 -2.99 -24.98 7.15
CA PHE A 7 -1.89 -24.12 7.60
C PHE A 7 -2.15 -22.63 7.31
N LEU A 8 -2.92 -22.34 6.26
CA LEU A 8 -3.37 -21.00 5.93
C LEU A 8 -4.32 -20.40 6.98
N ASP A 9 -5.11 -21.22 7.67
CA ASP A 9 -5.99 -20.75 8.74
C ASP A 9 -5.19 -20.32 9.96
N LEU A 10 -4.02 -20.94 10.19
CA LEU A 10 -3.09 -20.56 11.26
C LEU A 10 -2.38 -19.24 11.00
N LEU A 11 -2.21 -18.84 9.73
CA LEU A 11 -1.66 -17.52 9.37
C LEU A 11 -2.59 -16.37 9.76
N ASN A 12 -3.89 -16.65 9.89
CA ASN A 12 -4.91 -15.67 10.28
C ASN A 12 -5.15 -15.60 11.80
N GLN A 13 -4.35 -16.31 12.61
CA GLN A 13 -4.46 -16.34 14.07
C GLN A 13 -3.33 -15.53 14.74
N PRO A 14 -3.53 -14.22 14.98
CA PRO A 14 -2.47 -13.32 15.44
C PRO A 14 -1.88 -13.71 16.81
N ASP A 15 -2.66 -14.36 17.68
CA ASP A 15 -2.20 -14.78 19.01
C ASP A 15 -1.17 -15.90 18.94
N LEU A 16 -1.29 -16.81 17.96
CA LEU A 16 -0.31 -17.89 17.73
C LEU A 16 1.00 -17.39 17.12
N LEU A 17 0.94 -16.28 16.38
CA LEU A 17 2.11 -15.68 15.74
C LEU A 17 2.94 -14.84 16.72
N LYS A 18 2.30 -14.25 17.75
CA LYS A 18 2.97 -13.39 18.74
C LYS A 18 3.57 -14.17 19.91
N CYS A 19 2.92 -15.24 20.36
CA CYS A 19 3.37 -16.02 21.51
C CYS A 19 4.26 -17.20 21.09
N PRO A 20 5.27 -17.58 21.90
CA PRO A 20 6.01 -18.82 21.67
C PRO A 20 5.05 -20.02 21.77
N SER A 21 4.98 -20.80 20.70
CA SER A 21 4.12 -22.00 20.64
C SER A 21 4.94 -23.24 20.98
N GLY A 22 4.32 -24.26 21.59
CA GLY A 22 4.93 -25.58 21.73
C GLY A 22 5.06 -26.33 20.40
N SER A 23 4.45 -25.83 19.31
CA SER A 23 4.48 -26.46 17.98
C SER A 23 5.65 -25.96 17.15
N ALA A 24 6.54 -26.89 16.76
CA ALA A 24 7.64 -26.62 15.84
C ALA A 24 7.15 -26.08 14.48
N VAL A 25 6.01 -26.56 13.98
CA VAL A 25 5.46 -26.10 12.70
C VAL A 25 5.04 -24.63 12.77
N ILE A 26 4.46 -24.20 13.88
CA ILE A 26 4.09 -22.79 14.06
C ILE A 26 5.34 -21.91 14.11
N ASN A 27 6.35 -22.31 14.86
CA ASN A 27 7.55 -21.49 15.05
C ASN A 27 8.47 -21.44 13.82
N PHE A 28 8.62 -22.55 13.08
CA PHE A 28 9.58 -22.65 11.98
C PHE A 28 8.98 -22.53 10.58
N LEU A 29 7.66 -22.64 10.43
CA LEU A 29 6.99 -22.56 9.13
C LEU A 29 5.99 -21.39 9.10
N VAL A 30 5.00 -21.39 9.99
CA VAL A 30 3.88 -20.44 9.93
C VAL A 30 4.33 -19.01 10.23
N LYS A 31 5.13 -18.80 11.30
CA LYS A 31 5.63 -17.47 11.66
C LYS A 31 6.51 -16.83 10.57
N PRO A 32 7.55 -17.50 10.02
CA PRO A 32 8.31 -16.96 8.91
C PRO A 32 7.43 -16.62 7.70
N ILE A 33 6.53 -17.50 7.30
CA ILE A 33 5.61 -17.25 6.18
C ILE A 33 4.74 -16.01 6.43
N SER A 34 4.24 -15.82 7.65
CA SER A 34 3.45 -14.63 7.98
C SER A 34 4.24 -13.33 7.83
N ILE A 35 5.54 -13.35 8.16
CA ILE A 35 6.44 -12.20 7.99
C ILE A 35 6.69 -11.94 6.51
N GLU A 36 7.06 -12.97 5.75
CA GLU A 36 7.30 -12.87 4.30
C GLU A 36 6.06 -12.35 3.56
N MET A 37 4.86 -12.80 3.92
CA MET A 37 3.62 -12.30 3.33
C MET A 37 3.37 -10.82 3.66
N ALA A 38 3.61 -10.41 4.92
CA ALA A 38 3.45 -9.01 5.30
C ALA A 38 4.47 -8.11 4.57
N THR A 39 5.71 -8.55 4.41
CA THR A 39 6.73 -7.85 3.65
C THR A 39 6.39 -7.77 2.17
N ALA A 40 5.89 -8.87 1.58
CA ALA A 40 5.45 -8.88 0.19
C ALA A 40 4.30 -7.89 -0.06
N ASP A 41 3.33 -7.80 0.86
CA ASP A 41 2.23 -6.84 0.74
C ASP A 41 2.73 -5.39 0.80
N GLN A 42 3.65 -5.08 1.73
CA GLN A 42 4.29 -3.76 1.81
C GLN A 42 5.05 -3.41 0.51
N LEU A 43 5.78 -4.36 -0.07
CA LEU A 43 6.47 -4.16 -1.35
C LEU A 43 5.48 -3.93 -2.50
N ILE A 44 4.38 -4.67 -2.56
CA ILE A 44 3.33 -4.49 -3.57
C ILE A 44 2.69 -3.11 -3.44
N ILE A 45 2.35 -2.68 -2.23
CA ILE A 45 1.77 -1.35 -1.98
C ILE A 45 2.76 -0.25 -2.39
N GLY A 46 4.03 -0.39 -2.02
CA GLY A 46 5.10 0.54 -2.40
C GLY A 46 5.25 0.65 -3.92
N ALA A 47 5.35 -0.49 -4.61
CA ALA A 47 5.46 -0.53 -6.06
C ALA A 47 4.22 0.04 -6.77
N ARG A 48 3.01 -0.23 -6.27
CA ARG A 48 1.77 0.36 -6.79
C ARG A 48 1.78 1.88 -6.66
N ARG A 49 2.21 2.40 -5.51
CA ARG A 49 2.32 3.85 -5.28
C ARG A 49 3.30 4.50 -6.24
N GLN A 50 4.47 3.88 -6.46
CA GLN A 50 5.46 4.37 -7.42
C GLN A 50 4.88 4.43 -8.85
N ARG A 51 4.26 3.34 -9.33
CA ARG A 51 3.64 3.32 -10.66
C ARG A 51 2.54 4.37 -10.82
N MET A 52 1.75 4.60 -9.77
CA MET A 52 0.70 5.62 -9.80
C MET A 52 1.30 7.04 -9.91
N MET A 53 2.39 7.31 -9.20
CA MET A 53 3.11 8.58 -9.32
C MET A 53 3.67 8.79 -10.73
N GLU A 54 4.29 7.77 -11.31
CA GLU A 54 4.80 7.83 -12.70
C GLU A 54 3.69 8.10 -13.72
N LEU A 55 2.50 7.52 -13.52
CA LEU A 55 1.34 7.79 -14.37
C LEU A 55 0.88 9.25 -14.23
N PHE A 56 0.77 9.77 -13.01
CA PHE A 56 0.41 11.16 -12.80
C PHE A 56 1.44 12.15 -13.37
N GLU A 57 2.73 11.82 -13.32
CA GLU A 57 3.77 12.64 -13.94
C GLU A 57 3.61 12.69 -15.46
N LYS A 58 3.30 11.56 -16.09
CA LYS A 58 3.02 11.51 -17.54
C LYS A 58 1.76 12.30 -17.90
N ASP A 59 0.69 12.16 -17.13
CA ASP A 59 -0.55 12.91 -17.36
C ASP A 59 -0.34 14.42 -17.21
N ARG A 60 0.41 14.86 -16.19
CA ARG A 60 0.76 16.28 -16.03
C ARG A 60 1.60 16.81 -17.19
N ALA A 61 2.57 16.02 -17.67
CA ALA A 61 3.39 16.42 -18.81
C ALA A 61 2.53 16.57 -20.08
N TRP A 62 1.57 15.67 -20.27
CA TRP A 62 0.62 15.74 -21.37
C TRP A 62 -0.29 16.97 -21.26
N GLU A 63 -0.89 17.21 -20.08
CA GLU A 63 -1.76 18.36 -19.83
C GLU A 63 -1.02 19.69 -20.03
N ALA A 64 0.20 19.80 -19.53
CA ALA A 64 1.03 20.99 -19.71
C ALA A 64 1.37 21.24 -21.19
N ALA A 65 1.65 20.19 -21.96
CA ALA A 65 1.89 20.29 -23.40
C ALA A 65 0.63 20.75 -24.15
N GLU A 66 -0.53 20.25 -23.78
CA GLU A 66 -1.80 20.62 -24.41
C GLU A 66 -2.19 22.07 -24.08
N LEU A 67 -2.06 22.49 -22.82
CA LEU A 67 -2.27 23.89 -22.43
C LEU A 67 -1.31 24.84 -23.14
N SER A 68 -0.04 24.45 -23.31
CA SER A 68 0.95 25.25 -24.03
C SER A 68 0.56 25.49 -25.48
N ARG A 69 -0.17 24.57 -26.13
CA ARG A 69 -0.70 24.77 -27.49
C ARG A 69 -1.73 25.89 -27.56
N PHE A 70 -2.48 26.08 -26.48
CA PHE A 70 -3.45 27.17 -26.33
C PHE A 70 -2.82 28.46 -25.78
N GLY A 71 -1.49 28.51 -25.60
CA GLY A 71 -0.80 29.65 -24.98
C GLY A 71 -1.09 29.80 -23.48
N LEU A 72 -1.62 28.75 -22.84
CA LEU A 72 -1.95 28.68 -21.43
C LEU A 72 -0.89 27.87 -20.67
N SER A 73 -0.84 28.03 -19.35
CA SER A 73 0.03 27.25 -18.47
C SER A 73 -0.73 26.78 -17.24
N CYS A 74 -0.42 25.58 -16.74
CA CYS A 74 -0.93 25.14 -15.44
C CYS A 74 -0.55 26.15 -14.36
N ILE A 75 -1.51 26.51 -13.49
CA ILE A 75 -1.21 27.23 -12.27
C ILE A 75 -0.34 26.30 -11.41
N LYS A 76 0.94 26.60 -11.26
CA LYS A 76 1.81 25.97 -10.25
C LYS A 76 1.40 26.46 -8.86
N ALA A 77 0.19 26.09 -8.43
CA ALA A 77 -0.18 26.29 -7.04
C ALA A 77 0.65 25.29 -6.21
N PRO A 78 1.37 25.74 -5.17
CA PRO A 78 2.02 24.83 -4.22
C PRO A 78 1.03 23.87 -3.54
N ASP A 79 -0.28 24.17 -3.63
CA ASP A 79 -1.38 23.42 -3.02
C ASP A 79 -2.27 22.65 -4.02
N CYS A 80 -1.97 22.66 -5.32
CA CYS A 80 -2.70 21.81 -6.26
C CYS A 80 -2.16 20.36 -6.17
N TYR A 81 -2.73 19.68 -5.17
CA TYR A 81 -2.55 18.29 -4.72
C TYR A 81 -1.29 17.95 -3.90
N PRO A 82 -1.31 18.15 -2.57
CA PRO A 82 -1.03 17.01 -1.73
C PRO A 82 -2.21 16.04 -1.90
N CYS A 83 -1.93 14.79 -2.24
CA CYS A 83 -2.92 13.73 -2.16
C CYS A 83 -3.37 13.57 -0.70
N CYS A 84 -4.23 14.45 -0.23
CA CYS A 84 -5.04 14.22 0.94
C CYS A 84 -6.30 13.51 0.46
N THR A 85 -6.53 12.31 0.98
CA THR A 85 -7.86 11.70 0.92
C THR A 85 -8.89 12.72 1.43
N ARG A 86 -10.15 12.61 1.03
CA ARG A 86 -11.22 13.53 1.48
C ARG A 86 -11.21 13.74 3.01
N TYR A 87 -10.80 12.70 3.74
CA TYR A 87 -10.56 12.72 5.19
C TYR A 87 -9.40 13.63 5.63
N GLU A 88 -8.22 13.51 5.01
CA GLU A 88 -7.05 14.31 5.34
C GLU A 88 -7.24 15.80 4.99
N CYS A 89 -7.89 16.12 3.88
CA CYS A 89 -8.15 17.53 3.54
C CYS A 89 -9.20 18.17 4.49
N SER A 90 -10.07 17.36 5.12
CA SER A 90 -11.02 17.87 6.12
C SER A 90 -10.36 18.32 7.43
N LYS A 91 -9.13 17.88 7.71
CA LYS A 91 -8.34 18.28 8.89
C LYS A 91 -7.51 19.54 8.68
N ALA A 92 -7.32 20.00 7.44
CA ALA A 92 -6.52 21.18 7.11
C ALA A 92 -7.31 22.50 7.17
N LYS A 93 -8.62 22.47 7.49
CA LYS A 93 -9.39 23.67 7.81
C LYS A 93 -9.19 24.03 9.29
N LEU A 94 -8.15 24.81 9.56
CA LEU A 94 -8.04 25.72 10.70
C LEU A 94 -7.63 27.10 10.18
#